data_AF-A0A497PL75-F1
#
_entry.id   AF-A0A497PL75-F1
#
_cell.length_a   1.000
_cell.length_b   1.000
_cell.length_c   1.000
_cell.angle_alpha   90.00
_cell.angle_beta   90.00
_cell.angle_gamma   90.00
#
_symmetry.space_group_name_H-M   'P 1'
#
loop_
_entity.id
_entity.type
_entity.pdbx_description
1 polymer ?
#
loop_
_entity_poly.entity_id
_entity_poly.type
_entity_poly.pdbx_seq_one_letter_code
_entity_poly.pdbx_strand_id
1 'polypeptide(L)'
;ELYRQFKPVRIVADKSGIGDVIISDLRDLPIVGVSIHNDILKKQLIDKLVLAFYNRKINIVADEFPRLMQELGSFVYYDAEHKRMGPAEGRGRDDLCDALALALQAMDVSSVNERQPDASLWSFTRADERAEEDLGGSVTKV
;
A
#
# COMPACT_ATOMS: atom_id res chain seq x y z
N GLU A 1 8.44 -3.45 23.39
CA GLU A 1 8.75 -2.12 23.96
C GLU A 1 8.23 -0.99 23.09
N LEU A 2 8.68 -0.87 21.83
CA LEU A 2 8.25 0.17 20.88
C LEU A 2 6.72 0.30 20.73
N TYR A 3 5.98 -0.82 20.68
CA TYR A 3 4.51 -0.79 20.65
C TYR A 3 3.91 -0.02 21.85
N ARG A 4 4.47 -0.20 23.06
CA ARG A 4 3.97 0.49 24.26
C ARG A 4 4.29 1.99 24.23
N GLN A 5 5.44 2.34 23.65
CA GLN A 5 5.91 3.72 23.54
C GLN A 5 5.11 4.52 22.50
N PHE A 6 4.93 3.96 21.30
CA PHE A 6 4.33 4.68 20.17
C PHE A 6 2.85 4.36 19.93
N LYS A 7 2.33 3.27 20.52
CA LYS A 7 0.94 2.81 20.38
C LYS A 7 0.42 2.87 18.94
N PRO A 8 1.13 2.24 17.98
CA PRO A 8 0.75 2.31 16.58
C PRO A 8 -0.62 1.65 16.34
N VAL A 9 -1.40 2.22 15.42
CA VAL A 9 -2.70 1.66 14.99
C VAL A 9 -2.53 0.28 14.34
N ARG A 10 -1.41 0.07 13.65
CA ARG A 10 -1.04 -1.21 13.04
C ARG A 10 0.48 -1.36 12.99
N ILE A 11 0.94 -2.60 13.02
CA ILE A 11 2.33 -2.99 12.75
C ILE A 11 2.30 -3.81 11.46
N VAL A 12 3.21 -3.57 10.54
CA VAL A 12 3.34 -4.39 9.34
C VAL A 12 4.65 -5.14 9.43
N ALA A 13 4.60 -6.44 9.17
CA ALA A 13 5.76 -7.32 9.24
C ALA A 13 5.80 -8.23 8.01
N ASP A 14 6.99 -8.56 7.55
CA ASP A 14 7.15 -9.63 6.57
C ASP A 14 6.86 -10.97 7.26
N LYS A 15 5.90 -11.72 6.73
CA LYS A 15 5.55 -13.06 7.23
C LYS A 15 6.32 -14.19 6.53
N SER A 16 7.19 -13.85 5.58
CA SER A 16 7.97 -14.84 4.83
C SER A 16 8.99 -15.54 5.75
N GLY A 17 9.20 -16.84 5.54
CA GLY A 17 10.14 -17.63 6.34
C GLY A 17 9.73 -17.74 7.82
N ILE A 18 10.58 -17.25 8.72
CA ILE A 18 10.36 -17.31 10.18
C ILE A 18 9.30 -16.28 10.62
N GLY A 19 8.98 -15.29 9.77
CA GLY A 19 8.05 -14.22 10.09
C GLY A 19 6.66 -14.71 10.51
N ASP A 20 6.14 -15.76 9.89
CA ASP A 20 4.80 -16.30 10.22
C ASP A 20 4.72 -16.85 11.65
N VAL A 21 5.76 -17.54 12.09
CA VAL A 21 5.86 -18.08 13.46
C VAL A 21 5.93 -16.94 14.47
N ILE A 22 6.75 -15.92 14.19
CA ILE A 22 6.90 -14.74 15.07
C ILE A 22 5.58 -13.96 15.16
N ILE A 23 4.87 -13.79 14.05
CA ILE A 23 3.57 -13.10 14.03
C ILE A 23 2.54 -13.89 14.85
N SER A 24 2.53 -15.21 14.73
CA SER A 24 1.67 -16.09 15.55
C SER A 24 1.96 -15.93 17.04
N ASP A 25 3.23 -15.87 17.44
CA ASP A 25 3.63 -15.66 18.84
C ASP A 25 3.25 -14.26 19.35
N LEU A 26 3.15 -13.27 18.46
CA LEU A 26 2.82 -11.88 18.76
C LEU A 26 1.36 -11.51 18.45
N ARG A 27 0.45 -12.49 18.45
CA ARG A 27 -0.98 -12.31 18.10
C ARG A 27 -1.75 -11.25 18.88
N ASP A 28 -1.26 -10.86 20.06
CA ASP A 28 -1.89 -9.84 20.91
C ASP A 28 -1.60 -8.40 20.41
N LEU A 29 -0.71 -8.25 19.44
CA LEU A 29 -0.37 -6.98 18.80
C LEU A 29 -1.12 -6.83 17.47
N PRO A 30 -1.42 -5.59 17.03
CA PRO A 30 -2.12 -5.33 15.77
C PRO A 30 -1.19 -5.51 14.56
N ILE A 31 -0.66 -6.72 14.35
CA ILE A 31 0.30 -7.03 13.29
C ILE A 31 -0.44 -7.51 12.04
N VAL A 32 -0.12 -6.90 10.90
CA VAL A 32 -0.54 -7.32 9.57
C VAL A 32 0.66 -7.94 8.86
N GLY A 33 0.59 -9.25 8.63
CA GLY A 33 1.61 -9.99 7.89
C GLY A 33 1.50 -9.74 6.38
N VAL A 34 2.52 -9.15 5.78
CA VAL A 34 2.70 -9.02 4.33
C VAL A 34 3.72 -10.03 3.90
N SER A 35 3.55 -10.72 2.76
CA SER A 35 4.56 -11.67 2.31
C SER A 35 5.40 -11.06 1.20
N ILE A 36 6.68 -10.80 1.48
CA ILE A 36 7.69 -10.40 0.49
C ILE A 36 8.45 -11.64 0.03
N HIS A 37 7.77 -12.49 -0.73
CA HIS A 37 8.27 -13.79 -1.18
C HIS A 37 8.77 -13.78 -2.62
N ASN A 38 8.54 -12.68 -3.34
CA ASN A 38 8.88 -12.53 -4.74
C ASN A 38 9.53 -11.17 -4.99
N ASP A 39 10.61 -11.17 -5.78
CA ASP A 39 11.32 -9.97 -6.26
C ASP A 39 10.37 -8.94 -6.89
N ILE A 40 9.27 -9.39 -7.52
CA ILE A 40 8.23 -8.50 -8.08
C ILE A 40 7.54 -7.67 -7.00
N LEU A 41 7.17 -8.29 -5.86
CA LEU A 41 6.51 -7.58 -4.77
C LEU A 41 7.48 -6.65 -4.05
N LYS A 42 8.72 -7.11 -3.84
CA LYS A 42 9.80 -6.27 -3.31
C LYS A 42 10.02 -5.03 -4.20
N LYS A 43 10.07 -5.22 -5.52
CA LYS A 43 10.16 -4.12 -6.49
C LYS A 43 9.03 -3.11 -6.31
N GLN A 44 7.78 -3.57 -6.22
CA GLN A 44 6.64 -2.66 -6.07
C GLN A 44 6.73 -1.82 -4.79
N LEU A 45 7.18 -2.42 -3.69
CA LEU A 45 7.37 -1.71 -2.42
C LEU A 45 8.50 -0.68 -2.52
N ILE A 46 9.62 -1.04 -3.12
CA ILE A 46 10.76 -0.15 -3.30
C ILE A 46 10.44 0.98 -4.30
N ASP A 47 9.76 0.69 -5.41
CA ASP A 47 9.33 1.71 -6.37
C ASP A 47 8.43 2.76 -5.69
N LYS A 48 7.50 2.32 -4.82
CA LYS A 48 6.68 3.25 -4.02
C LYS A 48 7.53 4.08 -3.08
N LEU A 49 8.52 3.48 -2.43
CA LEU A 49 9.45 4.17 -1.56
C LEU A 49 10.22 5.27 -2.32
N VAL A 50 10.76 4.93 -3.51
CA VAL A 50 11.46 5.87 -4.39
C VAL A 50 10.52 7.01 -4.80
N LEU A 51 9.28 6.71 -5.20
CA LEU A 51 8.28 7.73 -5.55
C LEU A 51 7.94 8.63 -4.36
N ALA A 52 7.86 8.09 -3.14
CA ALA A 52 7.59 8.86 -1.94
C ALA A 52 8.74 9.81 -1.59
N PHE A 53 10.00 9.37 -1.77
CA PHE A 53 11.17 10.24 -1.66
C PHE A 53 11.18 11.34 -2.73
N TYR A 54 10.92 10.99 -3.99
CA TYR A 54 10.85 11.94 -5.10
C TYR A 54 9.80 13.04 -4.86
N ASN A 55 8.63 12.63 -4.35
CA ASN A 55 7.54 13.55 -4.01
C ASN A 55 7.71 14.24 -2.64
N ARG A 56 8.85 14.07 -1.97
CA ARG A 56 9.14 14.64 -0.63
C ARG A 56 8.08 14.31 0.42
N LYS A 57 7.45 13.13 0.32
CA LYS A 57 6.44 12.65 1.28
C LYS A 57 7.05 12.02 2.54
N ILE A 58 8.35 11.73 2.51
CA ILE A 58 9.09 11.12 3.62
C ILE A 58 10.10 12.13 4.12
N ASN A 59 10.09 12.37 5.44
CA ASN A 59 11.10 13.16 6.12
C ASN A 59 11.84 12.27 7.12
N ILE A 60 13.16 12.15 6.95
CA ILE A 60 14.03 11.34 7.81
C ILE A 60 15.08 12.28 8.39
N VAL A 61 15.23 12.27 9.71
CA VAL A 61 16.32 12.98 10.39
C VAL A 61 17.59 12.17 10.22
N ALA A 62 18.36 12.46 9.16
CA ALA A 62 19.49 11.65 8.72
C ALA A 62 20.53 11.39 9.84
N ASP A 63 20.78 12.39 10.69
CA ASP A 63 21.75 12.31 11.78
C ASP A 63 21.34 11.35 12.90
N GLU A 64 20.04 11.14 13.10
CA GLU A 64 19.50 10.19 14.08
C GLU A 64 19.55 8.75 13.57
N PHE A 65 19.55 8.56 12.24
CA PHE A 65 19.47 7.24 11.61
C PHE A 65 20.60 6.98 10.61
N PRO A 66 21.88 7.04 11.03
CA PRO A 66 23.02 6.92 10.11
C PRO A 66 23.07 5.56 9.40
N ARG A 67 22.63 4.48 10.06
CA ARG A 67 22.56 3.15 9.45
C ARG A 67 21.52 3.08 8.33
N LEU A 68 20.34 3.66 8.54
CA LEU A 68 19.30 3.71 7.51
C LEU A 68 19.79 4.51 6.29
N MET A 69 20.48 5.63 6.52
CA MET A 69 21.05 6.43 5.44
C MET A 69 22.13 5.67 4.66
N GLN A 70 22.93 4.84 5.35
CA GLN A 70 23.91 3.97 4.70
C GLN A 70 23.22 2.89 3.84
N GLU A 71 22.20 2.22 4.37
CA GLU A 71 21.46 1.19 3.61
C GLU A 71 20.75 1.81 2.40
N LEU A 72 20.06 2.95 2.57
CA LEU A 72 19.42 3.69 1.47
C LEU A 72 20.41 4.15 0.41
N GLY A 73 21.58 4.66 0.82
CA GLY A 73 22.62 5.14 -0.10
C GLY A 73 23.36 4.02 -0.84
N SER A 74 23.33 2.80 -0.32
CA SER A 74 23.94 1.61 -0.94
C SER A 74 22.95 0.74 -1.70
N PHE A 75 21.65 1.05 -1.68
CA PHE A 75 20.64 0.24 -2.34
C PHE A 75 20.64 0.48 -3.85
N VAL A 76 20.83 -0.58 -4.64
CA VAL A 76 20.96 -0.52 -6.10
C VAL A 76 20.12 -1.59 -6.79
N TYR A 77 19.79 -1.32 -8.06
CA TYR A 77 19.28 -2.33 -8.99
C TYR A 77 20.46 -3.03 -9.65
N TYR A 78 20.44 -4.37 -9.68
CA TYR A 78 21.55 -5.17 -10.23
C TYR A 78 21.45 -5.37 -11.74
N ASP A 79 20.25 -5.27 -12.32
CA ASP A 79 19.99 -5.50 -13.74
C ASP A 79 19.33 -4.28 -14.39
N ALA A 80 19.48 -4.17 -15.71
CA ALA A 80 18.88 -3.09 -16.50
C ALA A 80 17.34 -3.18 -16.55
N GLU A 81 16.79 -4.35 -16.26
CA GLU A 81 15.35 -4.58 -16.18
C GLU A 81 14.78 -4.21 -14.79
N HIS A 82 15.64 -3.80 -13.84
CA HIS A 82 15.31 -3.46 -12.46
C HIS A 82 14.50 -4.54 -11.73
N LYS A 83 14.67 -5.82 -12.09
CA LYS A 83 13.99 -6.96 -11.49
C LYS A 83 14.68 -7.42 -10.22
N ARG A 84 16.01 -7.30 -10.15
CA ARG A 84 16.80 -7.66 -8.98
C ARG A 84 17.37 -6.41 -8.32
N MET A 85 17.27 -6.35 -7.00
CA MET A 85 17.69 -5.19 -6.20
C MET A 85 18.22 -5.61 -4.84
N GLY A 86 19.02 -4.76 -4.23
CA GLY A 86 19.59 -4.99 -2.91
C GLY A 86 20.80 -4.10 -2.64
N PRO A 87 21.62 -4.42 -1.62
CA PRO A 87 22.80 -3.64 -1.30
C PRO A 87 23.86 -3.73 -2.41
N ALA A 88 24.59 -2.64 -2.61
CA ALA A 88 25.70 -2.55 -3.55
C ALA A 88 26.68 -3.72 -3.34
N GLU A 89 27.18 -4.28 -4.45
CA GLU A 89 28.09 -5.44 -4.45
C GLU A 89 27.48 -6.74 -3.87
N GLY A 90 26.17 -6.78 -3.59
CA GLY A 90 25.51 -7.94 -2.97
C GLY A 90 26.01 -8.22 -1.55
N ARG A 91 26.69 -7.25 -0.93
CA ARG A 91 27.30 -7.36 0.40
C ARG A 91 26.80 -6.20 1.24
N GLY A 92 25.78 -6.46 2.06
CA GLY A 92 25.20 -5.46 2.94
C GLY A 92 23.90 -5.94 3.55
N ARG A 93 23.30 -5.09 4.37
CA ARG A 93 21.95 -5.29 4.91
C ARG A 93 21.01 -4.33 4.19
N ASP A 94 19.80 -4.78 3.96
CA ASP A 94 18.69 -3.99 3.44
C ASP A 94 17.44 -4.10 4.32
N ASP A 95 17.59 -4.67 5.52
CA ASP A 95 16.51 -4.89 6.47
C ASP A 95 15.78 -3.58 6.83
N LEU A 96 16.50 -2.46 6.96
CA LEU A 96 15.90 -1.17 7.30
C LEU A 96 15.20 -0.54 6.09
N CYS A 97 15.73 -0.75 4.89
CA CYS A 97 15.08 -0.33 3.65
C CYS A 97 13.76 -1.08 3.45
N ASP A 98 13.77 -2.41 3.65
CA ASP A 98 12.57 -3.24 3.55
C ASP A 98 11.55 -2.87 4.63
N ALA A 99 12.00 -2.63 5.88
CA ALA A 99 11.13 -2.17 6.96
C ALA A 99 10.49 -0.81 6.66
N LEU A 100 11.24 0.13 6.08
CA LEU A 100 10.73 1.44 5.69
C LEU A 100 9.71 1.33 4.55
N ALA A 101 9.98 0.48 3.56
CA ALA A 101 9.07 0.24 2.45
C ALA A 101 7.74 -0.40 2.93
N LEU A 102 7.81 -1.34 3.87
CA LEU A 102 6.64 -1.93 4.53
C LEU A 102 5.86 -0.89 5.35
N ALA A 103 6.56 -0.02 6.08
CA ALA A 103 5.92 1.05 6.84
C ALA A 103 5.16 2.01 5.91
N LEU A 104 5.74 2.38 4.77
CA LEU A 104 5.09 3.23 3.77
C LEU A 104 3.84 2.55 3.19
N GLN A 105 3.93 1.27 2.85
CA GLN A 105 2.78 0.50 2.37
C GLN A 105 1.64 0.48 3.40
N ALA A 106 1.95 0.44 4.69
CA ALA A 106 0.96 0.53 5.76
C ALA A 106 0.21 1.87 5.79
N MET A 107 0.91 2.96 5.46
CA MET A 107 0.34 4.31 5.39
C MET A 107 -0.64 4.44 4.21
N ASP A 108 -0.30 3.91 3.05
CA ASP A 108 -1.17 3.95 1.85
C ASP A 108 -2.50 3.21 2.10
N VAL A 109 -2.49 2.06 2.78
CA VAL A 109 -3.72 1.32 3.11
C VAL A 109 -4.64 2.10 4.05
N SER A 110 -4.12 3.07 4.80
CA SER A 110 -4.92 3.94 5.67
C SER A 110 -5.78 4.93 4.87
N SER A 111 -5.45 5.18 3.59
CA SER A 111 -6.25 6.01 2.68
C SER A 111 -7.36 5.26 1.92
N VAL A 112 -7.35 3.91 1.97
CA VAL A 112 -8.36 3.09 1.27
C VAL A 112 -9.60 2.81 2.13
N ASN A 113 -9.61 3.22 3.41
CA ASN A 113 -10.74 2.95 4.32
C ASN A 113 -11.68 4.14 4.58
N GLU A 114 -11.62 5.21 3.76
CA GLU A 114 -12.60 6.32 3.81
C GLU A 114 -13.42 6.53 2.54
N ARG A 115 -13.29 5.67 1.52
CA ARG A 115 -14.27 5.62 0.43
C ARG A 115 -14.57 4.19 0.07
N GLN A 116 -15.56 3.61 0.75
CA GLN A 116 -16.50 2.77 -0.01
C GLN A 116 -17.01 3.68 -1.14
N PRO A 117 -16.73 3.41 -2.42
CA PRO A 117 -17.51 4.03 -3.47
C PRO A 117 -18.93 3.53 -3.22
N ASP A 118 -19.79 4.44 -2.74
CA ASP A 118 -21.18 4.16 -2.52
C ASP A 118 -21.73 3.55 -3.82
N ALA A 119 -22.13 2.28 -3.76
CA ALA A 119 -22.66 1.55 -4.92
C ALA A 119 -23.95 2.19 -5.44
N SER A 120 -24.46 3.23 -4.75
CA SER A 120 -25.55 4.10 -5.18
C SER A 120 -25.17 5.09 -6.31
N LEU A 121 -23.86 5.37 -6.53
CA LEU A 121 -23.39 6.34 -7.53
C LEU A 121 -23.34 5.80 -8.97
N TRP A 122 -23.62 4.51 -9.17
CA TRP A 122 -23.76 3.88 -10.49
C TRP A 122 -25.20 3.47 -10.81
N SER A 123 -26.19 4.21 -10.30
CA SER A 123 -27.52 4.12 -10.90
C SER A 123 -27.45 4.73 -12.30
N PHE A 124 -27.40 3.88 -13.32
CA PHE A 124 -27.71 4.28 -14.69
C PHE A 124 -29.13 4.82 -14.69
N THR A 125 -29.28 6.15 -14.66
CA THR A 125 -30.50 6.81 -15.09
C THR A 125 -30.71 6.48 -16.56
N ARG A 126 -31.45 5.40 -16.84
CA ARG A 126 -32.28 5.36 -18.05
C ARG A 126 -33.38 6.38 -17.86
N ALA A 127 -33.05 7.64 -18.13
CA ALA A 127 -34.05 8.61 -18.51
C ALA A 127 -34.56 8.19 -19.89
N ASP A 128 -35.67 7.47 -19.92
CA ASP A 128 -36.52 7.39 -21.11
C ASP A 128 -37.07 8.80 -21.36
N GLU A 129 -36.32 9.60 -22.10
CA GLU A 129 -36.87 10.77 -22.80
C GLU A 129 -37.64 10.29 -24.03
N ARG A 130 -38.90 9.89 -23.80
CA ARG A 130 -40.01 10.17 -24.73
C ARG A 130 -41.25 10.50 -23.93
N ALA A 131 -41.33 11.77 -23.53
CA ALA A 131 -42.59 12.39 -23.21
C ALA A 131 -43.33 12.70 -24.53
N GLU A 132 -44.64 12.50 -24.48
CA GLU A 132 -45.68 13.09 -25.34
C GLU A 132 -45.83 12.56 -26.77
N GLU A 133 -46.83 11.68 -26.97
CA GLU A 133 -48.02 11.99 -27.76
C GLU A 133 -49.08 10.88 -27.58
N ASP A 134 -50.36 11.26 -27.67
CA ASP A 134 -51.58 10.43 -27.73
C ASP A 134 -52.19 9.86 -26.43
N LEU A 135 -52.65 10.78 -25.57
CA LEU A 135 -53.88 10.59 -24.80
C LEU A 135 -55.06 11.20 -25.57
N GLY A 136 -55.68 10.42 -26.45
CA GLY A 136 -56.87 10.84 -27.18
C GLY A 136 -57.62 9.67 -27.81
N GLY A 137 -58.54 9.03 -27.07
CA GLY A 137 -59.44 8.04 -27.67
C GLY A 137 -60.10 7.07 -26.70
N SER A 138 -60.95 7.56 -25.79
CA SER A 138 -62.01 6.72 -25.21
C SER A 138 -63.31 7.04 -25.93
N VAL A 139 -63.72 6.12 -26.81
CA VAL A 139 -65.00 6.16 -27.52
C VAL A 139 -66.09 5.66 -26.57
N THR A 140 -66.92 6.57 -26.09
CA THR A 140 -68.23 6.22 -25.52
C THR A 140 -69.24 6.12 -26.65
N LYS A 141 -69.95 4.99 -26.73
CA LYS A 141 -71.19 4.84 -27.52
C LYS A 141 -72.14 6.00 -27.23
N VAL A 142 -72.57 6.75 -28.26
CA VAL A 142 -73.89 6.75 -28.93
C VAL A 142 -73.78 7.70 -30.12
#